data_AF-A0A8D1RDY8-F1
#
_entry.id   AF-A0A8D1RDY8-F1
#
_cell.length_a   1.000
_cell.length_b   1.000
_cell.length_c   1.000
_cell.angle_alpha   90.00
_cell.angle_beta   90.00
_cell.angle_gamma   90.00
#
_symmetry.space_group_name_H-M   'P 1'
#
loop_
_entity.id
_entity.type
_entity.pdbx_description
1 polymer ?
#
loop_
_entity_poly.entity_id
_entity_poly.type
_entity_poly.pdbx_seq_one_letter_code
_entity_poly.pdbx_strand_id
1 'polypeptide(L)'
;MPRIDADLKLDFKDVLLRPKRSSLKSRAEVDLERTFTFRNSKQTYSGIPIIVANMDTVGTFEMAVVMSQHSMFTAIHKHYTLDDWKLFAANHPECLQHVAVSSGSGKNDLEKMSSILEAVPQVKFICLDVANGYSEHFVEFVKLVRAKFPEHTIMAGNVVTGEMVEELILSGADIIKVGVGPGSVCTTRTKTGVGYPQLSAVIECADSAHGLKGHIISDGGCTCPGDVAKAFGAGADFVMLGGMFSGHTECAGEVIERNGQKLKLFYGMSSETAMKKHSGGVAEYRASEGKTVEVPYKGDVENTILDILGGLRSTCTYVGAAKLKELSRRATFIRVTQQHNTVFSSPPSSGAGRGSRSSSWLKATPFAPVTWSLRGSPGSRGPEAGPSLDLRSELSCPGSQTSLLKLTLGAVFFFLSFSFSFFLFFFLKKTVSLEYNAIK
;
A
#
# COMPACT_ATOMS: atom_id res chain seq x y z
N MET A 1 -12.89 12.99 27.31
CA MET A 1 -13.26 11.55 27.35
C MET A 1 -12.76 10.88 26.08
N PRO A 2 -12.26 9.64 26.12
CA PRO A 2 -11.88 8.93 24.91
C PRO A 2 -13.11 8.69 24.03
N ARG A 3 -12.98 8.93 22.73
CA ARG A 3 -13.98 8.55 21.72
C ARG A 3 -13.56 7.19 21.14
N ILE A 4 -14.48 6.23 21.12
CA ILE A 4 -14.27 4.97 20.40
C ILE A 4 -14.72 5.20 18.96
N ASP A 5 -13.82 5.02 18.00
CA ASP A 5 -14.18 4.93 16.58
C ASP A 5 -14.78 3.54 16.33
N ALA A 6 -16.05 3.51 15.92
CA ALA A 6 -16.79 2.29 15.64
C ALA A 6 -16.78 1.91 14.16
N ASP A 7 -16.18 2.75 13.31
CA ASP A 7 -16.12 2.50 11.87
C ASP A 7 -15.23 1.29 11.57
N LEU A 8 -15.70 0.43 10.68
CA LEU A 8 -14.97 -0.77 10.30
C LEU A 8 -13.70 -0.41 9.54
N LYS A 9 -12.55 -0.82 10.09
CA LYS A 9 -11.24 -0.72 9.44
C LYS A 9 -10.77 -2.10 8.98
N LEU A 10 -10.11 -2.16 7.83
CA LEU A 10 -9.79 -3.39 7.10
C LEU A 10 -8.29 -3.50 6.82
N ASP A 11 -7.77 -4.72 6.85
CA ASP A 11 -6.46 -5.11 6.33
C ASP A 11 -6.60 -5.78 4.95
N PHE A 12 -5.48 -6.03 4.27
CA PHE A 12 -5.50 -6.65 2.93
C PHE A 12 -6.24 -8.00 2.89
N LYS A 13 -6.18 -8.77 3.97
CA LYS A 13 -6.85 -10.08 4.07
C LYS A 13 -8.37 -10.01 4.07
N ASP A 14 -8.94 -8.86 4.40
CA ASP A 14 -10.38 -8.71 4.60
C ASP A 14 -11.13 -8.40 3.29
N VAL A 15 -10.41 -8.28 2.16
CA VAL A 15 -10.99 -7.95 0.85
C VAL A 15 -10.40 -8.75 -0.32
N LEU A 16 -11.18 -8.82 -1.40
CA LEU A 16 -10.74 -9.24 -2.75
C LEU A 16 -11.09 -8.16 -3.78
N LEU A 17 -10.37 -8.10 -4.90
CA LEU A 17 -10.76 -7.25 -6.03
C LEU A 17 -11.82 -7.96 -6.89
N ARG A 18 -12.93 -7.28 -7.17
CA ARG A 18 -13.96 -7.75 -8.09
C ARG A 18 -13.44 -7.74 -9.54
N PRO A 19 -13.47 -8.87 -10.26
CA PRO A 19 -13.18 -8.89 -11.69
C PRO A 19 -14.18 -8.03 -12.48
N LYS A 20 -13.71 -7.45 -13.58
CA LYS A 20 -14.51 -6.62 -14.49
C LYS A 20 -14.26 -7.03 -15.93
N ARG A 21 -15.18 -6.69 -16.83
CA ARG A 21 -15.00 -6.92 -18.27
C ARG A 21 -13.70 -6.25 -18.73
N SER A 22 -12.86 -6.99 -19.42
CA SER A 22 -11.56 -6.56 -19.95
C SER A 22 -11.47 -6.82 -21.44
N SER A 23 -10.75 -5.96 -22.17
CA SER A 23 -10.39 -6.18 -23.58
C SER A 23 -8.97 -6.72 -23.77
N LEU A 24 -8.20 -6.82 -22.68
CA LEU A 24 -6.82 -7.36 -22.69
C LEU A 24 -6.86 -8.85 -22.99
N LYS A 25 -5.99 -9.33 -23.87
CA LYS A 25 -5.92 -10.75 -24.24
C LYS A 25 -4.82 -11.48 -23.49
N SER A 26 -3.78 -10.76 -23.07
CA SER A 26 -2.63 -11.32 -22.38
C SER A 26 -2.18 -10.42 -21.22
N ARG A 27 -1.60 -11.05 -20.20
CA ARG A 27 -0.89 -10.36 -19.10
C ARG A 27 0.29 -9.55 -19.60
N ALA A 28 0.91 -9.96 -20.72
CA ALA A 28 2.04 -9.26 -21.32
C ALA A 28 1.68 -7.88 -21.89
N GLU A 29 0.39 -7.60 -22.14
CA GLU A 29 -0.08 -6.30 -22.63
C GLU A 29 -0.15 -5.23 -21.53
N VAL A 30 -0.01 -5.63 -20.26
CA VAL A 30 -0.13 -4.72 -19.12
C VAL A 30 1.17 -3.94 -18.89
N ASP A 31 1.04 -2.62 -18.93
CA ASP A 31 2.08 -1.67 -18.58
C ASP A 31 2.07 -1.39 -17.06
N LEU A 32 3.15 -1.76 -16.37
CA LEU A 32 3.29 -1.54 -14.93
C LEU A 32 4.01 -0.24 -14.58
N GLU A 33 4.56 0.48 -15.56
CA GLU A 33 5.26 1.71 -15.29
C GLU A 33 4.29 2.84 -14.93
N ARG A 34 4.79 3.74 -14.08
CA ARG A 34 4.11 4.96 -13.67
C ARG A 34 5.03 6.13 -13.88
N THR A 35 4.46 7.20 -14.41
CA THR A 35 5.09 8.52 -14.42
C THR A 35 4.40 9.42 -13.41
N PHE A 36 5.16 10.00 -12.51
CA PHE A 36 4.68 10.92 -11.47
C PHE A 36 5.43 12.25 -11.55
N THR A 37 4.73 13.35 -11.34
CA THR A 37 5.35 14.67 -11.11
C THR A 37 5.05 15.08 -9.69
N PHE A 38 6.09 15.29 -8.90
CA PHE A 38 5.96 15.49 -7.46
C PHE A 38 5.61 16.94 -7.10
N ARG A 39 4.79 17.08 -6.06
CA ARG A 39 4.16 18.35 -5.69
C ARG A 39 5.18 19.42 -5.34
N ASN A 40 6.14 19.10 -4.48
CA ASN A 40 7.01 20.08 -3.85
C ASN A 40 8.35 20.17 -4.57
N SER A 41 8.97 19.03 -4.88
CA SER A 41 10.25 18.98 -5.61
C SER A 41 10.14 19.34 -7.09
N LYS A 42 8.93 19.24 -7.67
CA LYS A 42 8.65 19.40 -9.12
C LYS A 42 9.34 18.37 -10.01
N GLN A 43 10.07 17.43 -9.43
CA GLN A 43 10.77 16.39 -10.17
C GLN A 43 9.78 15.37 -10.74
N THR A 44 10.25 14.64 -11.74
CA THR A 44 9.48 13.56 -12.37
C THR A 44 10.15 12.22 -12.12
N TYR A 45 9.35 11.21 -11.81
CA TYR A 45 9.76 9.81 -11.72
C TYR A 45 9.12 9.01 -12.84
N SER A 46 9.85 8.05 -13.41
CA SER A 46 9.31 6.98 -14.26
C SER A 46 9.89 5.64 -13.84
N GLY A 47 9.03 4.64 -13.65
CA GLY A 47 9.41 3.28 -13.31
C GLY A 47 8.26 2.47 -12.72
N ILE A 48 8.55 1.25 -12.27
CA ILE A 48 7.61 0.40 -11.56
C ILE A 48 7.63 0.79 -10.07
N PRO A 49 6.52 1.28 -9.50
CA PRO A 49 6.52 1.93 -8.19
C PRO A 49 6.47 0.93 -7.02
N ILE A 50 7.37 -0.04 -7.02
CA ILE A 50 7.61 -0.97 -5.92
C ILE A 50 8.96 -0.62 -5.31
N ILE A 51 8.97 -0.43 -3.99
CA ILE A 51 10.13 0.04 -3.24
C ILE A 51 10.62 -1.08 -2.31
N VAL A 52 11.92 -1.40 -2.34
CA VAL A 52 12.52 -2.18 -1.25
C VAL A 52 12.65 -1.29 0.00
N ALA A 53 12.20 -1.82 1.14
CA ALA A 53 12.26 -1.12 2.42
C ALA A 53 13.69 -0.81 2.87
N ASN A 54 13.88 0.34 3.51
CA ASN A 54 15.15 0.86 4.03
C ASN A 54 15.67 0.16 5.30
N MET A 55 15.44 -1.14 5.42
CA MET A 55 15.95 -1.96 6.51
C MET A 55 17.33 -2.51 6.14
N ASP A 56 18.23 -2.64 7.12
CA ASP A 56 19.63 -3.02 6.88
C ASP A 56 19.81 -4.44 6.32
N THR A 57 18.78 -5.27 6.42
CA THR A 57 18.76 -6.63 5.85
C THR A 57 18.27 -6.69 4.41
N VAL A 58 17.58 -5.66 3.89
CA VAL A 58 16.96 -5.70 2.55
C VAL A 58 17.32 -4.50 1.67
N GLY A 59 17.35 -3.28 2.18
CA GLY A 59 17.66 -2.06 1.43
C GLY A 59 19.15 -1.88 1.17
N THR A 60 19.79 -2.90 0.61
CA THR A 60 21.22 -2.98 0.33
C THR A 60 21.55 -2.46 -1.07
N PHE A 61 22.83 -2.21 -1.35
CA PHE A 61 23.28 -1.82 -2.69
C PHE A 61 23.13 -2.97 -3.69
N GLU A 62 23.40 -4.20 -3.27
CA GLU A 62 23.24 -5.41 -4.09
C GLU A 62 21.78 -5.58 -4.53
N MET A 63 20.83 -5.32 -3.62
CA MET A 63 19.41 -5.32 -3.95
C MET A 63 19.06 -4.22 -4.96
N ALA A 64 19.63 -3.02 -4.81
CA ALA A 64 19.40 -1.91 -5.74
C ALA A 64 19.88 -2.21 -7.17
N VAL A 65 20.99 -2.94 -7.32
CA VAL A 65 21.48 -3.37 -8.64
C VAL A 65 20.48 -4.25 -9.36
N VAL A 66 19.88 -5.24 -8.68
CA VAL A 66 18.88 -6.12 -9.33
C VAL A 66 17.56 -5.38 -9.56
N MET A 67 17.13 -4.55 -8.61
CA MET A 67 15.87 -3.81 -8.72
C MET A 67 15.87 -2.80 -9.88
N SER A 68 17.01 -2.15 -10.14
CA SER A 68 17.14 -1.16 -11.22
C SER A 68 16.99 -1.79 -12.62
N GLN A 69 17.38 -3.05 -12.79
CA GLN A 69 17.19 -3.81 -14.04
C GLN A 69 15.70 -3.99 -14.40
N HIS A 70 14.81 -3.89 -13.41
CA HIS A 70 13.36 -3.94 -13.58
C HIS A 70 12.69 -2.57 -13.46
N SER A 71 13.45 -1.47 -13.48
CA SER A 71 12.95 -0.11 -13.24
C SER A 71 12.21 0.05 -11.91
N MET A 72 12.57 -0.76 -10.91
CA MET A 72 12.02 -0.69 -9.55
C MET A 72 12.95 0.10 -8.63
N PHE A 73 12.45 0.44 -7.44
CA PHE A 73 13.10 1.40 -6.56
C PHE A 73 13.64 0.76 -5.29
N THR A 74 14.74 1.30 -4.75
CA THR A 74 15.29 0.87 -3.46
C THR A 74 15.50 2.07 -2.53
N ALA A 75 14.85 2.07 -1.37
CA ALA A 75 15.23 2.97 -0.28
C ALA A 75 16.42 2.34 0.44
N ILE A 76 17.61 2.90 0.30
CA ILE A 76 18.83 2.32 0.88
C ILE A 76 18.85 2.58 2.38
N HIS A 77 19.20 1.57 3.18
CA HIS A 77 19.27 1.72 4.63
C HIS A 77 20.31 2.76 5.06
N LYS A 78 20.10 3.42 6.20
CA LYS A 78 20.91 4.58 6.62
C LYS A 78 22.31 4.26 7.20
N HIS A 79 22.77 3.02 7.08
CA HIS A 79 23.95 2.53 7.81
C HIS A 79 25.25 2.49 6.99
N TYR A 80 25.20 2.51 5.65
CA TYR A 80 26.39 2.64 4.81
C TYR A 80 27.12 3.97 5.03
N THR A 81 28.44 3.96 4.90
CA THR A 81 29.30 5.14 5.02
C THR A 81 29.26 5.99 3.74
N LEU A 82 29.84 7.20 3.80
CA LEU A 82 29.97 8.05 2.63
C LEU A 82 30.81 7.39 1.52
N ASP A 83 31.86 6.66 1.90
CA ASP A 83 32.75 6.01 0.93
C ASP A 83 32.08 4.81 0.27
N ASP A 84 31.23 4.07 1.00
CA ASP A 84 30.40 3.01 0.41
C ASP A 84 29.46 3.59 -0.67
N TRP A 85 28.84 4.75 -0.40
CA TRP A 85 27.98 5.44 -1.38
C TRP A 85 28.75 5.92 -2.61
N LYS A 86 29.95 6.47 -2.41
CA LYS A 86 30.82 6.88 -3.54
C LYS A 86 31.22 5.69 -4.39
N LEU A 87 31.59 4.57 -3.75
CA LEU A 87 31.97 3.35 -4.45
C LEU A 87 30.78 2.78 -5.23
N PHE A 88 29.60 2.71 -4.61
CA PHE A 88 28.37 2.29 -5.28
C PHE A 88 28.04 3.18 -6.47
N ALA A 89 28.09 4.51 -6.30
CA ALA A 89 27.82 5.47 -7.37
C ALA A 89 28.82 5.38 -8.54
N ALA A 90 30.09 5.09 -8.24
CA ALA A 90 31.11 4.90 -9.27
C ALA A 90 30.92 3.61 -10.06
N ASN A 91 30.51 2.53 -9.39
CA ASN A 91 30.36 1.20 -10.00
C ASN A 91 29.00 0.99 -10.68
N HIS A 92 27.95 1.66 -10.19
CA HIS A 92 26.55 1.45 -10.60
C HIS A 92 25.79 2.79 -10.84
N PRO A 93 26.30 3.67 -11.71
CA PRO A 93 25.65 4.97 -11.97
C PRO A 93 24.21 4.85 -12.49
N GLU A 94 23.89 3.75 -13.19
CA GLU A 94 22.55 3.44 -13.71
C GLU A 94 21.50 3.25 -12.61
N CYS A 95 21.92 2.89 -11.39
CA CYS A 95 21.01 2.66 -10.28
C CYS A 95 20.56 3.96 -9.59
N LEU A 96 21.32 5.06 -9.74
CA LEU A 96 21.18 6.26 -8.92
C LEU A 96 19.85 7.02 -9.11
N GLN A 97 19.19 6.81 -10.26
CA GLN A 97 17.87 7.37 -10.56
C GLN A 97 16.72 6.73 -9.76
N HIS A 98 16.91 5.51 -9.25
CA HIS A 98 15.89 4.71 -8.58
C HIS A 98 16.27 4.31 -7.15
N VAL A 99 17.12 5.12 -6.51
CA VAL A 99 17.48 4.94 -5.09
C VAL A 99 17.17 6.19 -4.26
N ALA A 100 16.90 5.98 -2.98
CA ALA A 100 16.81 7.06 -1.99
C ALA A 100 17.84 6.89 -0.87
N VAL A 101 18.42 8.01 -0.42
CA VAL A 101 19.19 8.04 0.83
C VAL A 101 18.22 8.11 2.00
N SER A 102 18.30 7.18 2.95
CA SER A 102 17.44 7.19 4.13
C SER A 102 18.07 7.92 5.31
N SER A 103 17.25 8.58 6.12
CA SER A 103 17.67 9.32 7.31
C SER A 103 16.59 9.25 8.40
N GLY A 104 17.01 9.27 9.68
CA GLY A 104 16.13 9.62 10.78
C GLY A 104 16.03 11.14 10.95
N SER A 105 15.62 11.60 12.13
CA SER A 105 15.51 13.04 12.48
C SER A 105 16.66 13.58 13.35
N GLY A 106 17.71 12.78 13.59
CA GLY A 106 18.84 13.19 14.41
C GLY A 106 19.81 14.10 13.67
N LYS A 107 20.54 14.95 14.40
CA LYS A 107 21.56 15.85 13.81
C LYS A 107 22.63 15.09 13.01
N ASN A 108 23.16 14.01 13.57
CA ASN A 108 24.18 13.19 12.90
C ASN A 108 23.62 12.50 11.65
N ASP A 109 22.34 12.09 11.67
CA ASP A 109 21.67 11.50 10.51
C ASP A 109 21.56 12.54 9.38
N LEU A 110 21.19 13.79 9.71
CA LEU A 110 21.12 14.92 8.76
C LEU A 110 22.50 15.24 8.16
N GLU A 111 23.55 15.33 8.98
CA GLU A 111 24.92 15.61 8.52
C GLU A 111 25.42 14.52 7.56
N LYS A 112 25.19 13.25 7.91
CA LYS A 112 25.54 12.10 7.08
C LYS A 112 24.79 12.10 5.75
N MET A 113 23.47 12.25 5.79
CA MET A 113 22.64 12.35 4.59
C MET A 113 23.09 13.51 3.69
N SER A 114 23.36 14.67 4.28
CA SER A 114 23.82 15.85 3.53
C SER A 114 25.14 15.59 2.83
N SER A 115 26.11 14.99 3.54
CA SER A 115 27.41 14.64 2.97
C SER A 115 27.30 13.66 1.81
N ILE A 116 26.37 12.70 1.88
CA ILE A 116 26.11 11.73 0.80
C ILE A 116 25.51 12.44 -0.42
N LEU A 117 24.47 13.26 -0.23
CA LEU A 117 23.80 13.95 -1.33
C LEU A 117 24.70 15.00 -2.01
N GLU A 118 25.57 15.65 -1.25
CA GLU A 118 26.59 16.57 -1.77
C GLU A 118 27.66 15.83 -2.59
N ALA A 119 28.07 14.63 -2.15
CA ALA A 119 29.07 13.83 -2.86
C ALA A 119 28.51 13.04 -4.06
N VAL A 120 27.22 12.69 -4.03
CA VAL A 120 26.54 11.90 -5.07
C VAL A 120 25.30 12.65 -5.55
N PRO A 121 25.47 13.76 -6.31
CA PRO A 121 24.37 14.64 -6.69
C PRO A 121 23.35 14.01 -7.64
N GLN A 122 23.64 12.83 -8.19
CA GLN A 122 22.72 12.06 -9.03
C GLN A 122 21.55 11.47 -8.22
N VAL A 123 21.72 11.25 -6.91
CA VAL A 123 20.64 10.74 -6.05
C VAL A 123 19.65 11.86 -5.79
N LYS A 124 18.43 11.74 -6.31
CA LYS A 124 17.39 12.78 -6.24
C LYS A 124 16.29 12.53 -5.21
N PHE A 125 16.36 11.42 -4.48
CA PHE A 125 15.34 11.03 -3.51
C PHE A 125 15.91 10.90 -2.10
N ILE A 126 15.11 11.36 -1.14
CA ILE A 126 15.39 11.30 0.29
C ILE A 126 14.27 10.51 0.96
N CYS A 127 14.61 9.57 1.84
CA CYS A 127 13.64 8.81 2.64
C CYS A 127 13.80 9.16 4.13
N LEU A 128 12.94 10.04 4.63
CA LEU A 128 12.87 10.40 6.04
C LEU A 128 11.98 9.40 6.77
N ASP A 129 12.60 8.58 7.62
CA ASP A 129 11.96 7.41 8.23
C ASP A 129 12.08 7.45 9.77
N VAL A 130 10.93 7.58 10.42
CA VAL A 130 10.77 7.51 11.87
C VAL A 130 9.58 6.64 12.25
N ALA A 131 9.60 6.08 13.46
CA ALA A 131 8.49 5.26 13.96
C ALA A 131 7.19 6.06 14.16
N ASN A 132 7.31 7.32 14.56
CA ASN A 132 6.17 8.20 14.84
C ASN A 132 6.26 9.51 14.03
N GLY A 133 5.66 9.52 12.84
CA GLY A 133 5.60 10.69 11.98
C GLY A 133 4.68 11.81 12.49
N TYR A 134 3.92 11.58 13.57
CA TYR A 134 3.04 12.57 14.19
C TYR A 134 3.75 13.55 15.13
N SER A 135 5.06 13.37 15.34
CA SER A 135 5.81 14.27 16.20
C SER A 135 6.02 15.62 15.50
N GLU A 136 5.71 16.71 16.20
CA GLU A 136 6.03 18.09 15.75
C GLU A 136 7.53 18.21 15.37
N HIS A 137 8.41 17.55 16.12
CA HIS A 137 9.84 17.51 15.80
C HIS A 137 10.13 16.92 14.42
N PHE A 138 9.38 15.90 14.00
CA PHE A 138 9.52 15.32 12.67
C PHE A 138 8.99 16.25 11.57
N VAL A 139 7.88 16.94 11.82
CA VAL A 139 7.33 17.96 10.90
C VAL A 139 8.34 19.08 10.66
N GLU A 140 8.93 19.61 11.74
CA GLU A 140 9.98 20.63 11.64
C GLU A 140 11.23 20.11 10.92
N PHE A 141 11.57 18.84 11.13
CA PHE A 141 12.67 18.20 10.42
C PHE A 141 12.40 18.09 8.91
N VAL A 142 11.17 17.75 8.50
CA VAL A 142 10.77 17.75 7.07
C VAL A 142 10.90 19.14 6.46
N LYS A 143 10.46 20.19 7.16
CA LYS A 143 10.62 21.60 6.70
C LYS A 143 12.09 21.96 6.53
N LEU A 144 12.93 21.60 7.50
CA LEU A 144 14.37 21.82 7.46
C LEU A 144 15.02 21.12 6.26
N VAL A 145 14.70 19.85 6.03
CA VAL A 145 15.25 19.08 4.90
C VAL A 145 14.77 19.65 3.57
N ARG A 146 13.49 20.02 3.44
CA ARG A 146 12.99 20.72 2.23
C ARG A 146 13.73 22.02 1.98
N ALA A 147 13.97 22.84 3.01
CA ALA A 147 14.69 24.10 2.87
C ALA A 147 16.13 23.88 2.40
N LYS A 148 16.81 22.84 2.90
CA LYS A 148 18.20 22.51 2.52
C LYS A 148 18.30 21.85 1.15
N PHE A 149 17.30 21.06 0.75
CA PHE A 149 17.29 20.27 -0.48
C PHE A 149 16.04 20.54 -1.32
N PRO A 150 15.87 21.76 -1.86
CA PRO A 150 14.61 22.20 -2.48
C PRO A 150 14.22 21.38 -3.71
N GLU A 151 15.19 20.84 -4.46
CA GLU A 151 14.96 20.06 -5.68
C GLU A 151 14.89 18.55 -5.46
N HIS A 152 15.15 18.05 -4.24
CA HIS A 152 15.09 16.62 -3.96
C HIS A 152 13.64 16.20 -3.70
N THR A 153 13.28 15.01 -4.15
CA THR A 153 11.99 14.41 -3.82
C THR A 153 12.06 13.77 -2.44
N ILE A 154 11.16 14.18 -1.54
CA ILE A 154 11.20 13.77 -0.13
C ILE A 154 10.06 12.79 0.14
N MET A 155 10.43 11.56 0.48
CA MET A 155 9.55 10.58 1.13
C MET A 155 9.61 10.81 2.64
N ALA A 156 8.47 10.86 3.34
CA ALA A 156 8.43 11.06 4.79
C ALA A 156 7.35 10.22 5.48
N GLY A 157 7.70 9.60 6.60
CA GLY A 157 6.74 8.85 7.43
C GLY A 157 7.36 8.20 8.67
N ASN A 158 6.61 7.39 9.44
CA ASN A 158 5.30 6.83 9.06
C ASN A 158 4.09 7.46 9.75
N VAL A 159 2.97 7.49 9.02
CA VAL A 159 1.65 7.93 9.48
C VAL A 159 0.55 6.97 8.97
N VAL A 160 -0.67 7.11 9.46
CA VAL A 160 -1.81 6.24 9.11
C VAL A 160 -3.14 6.98 8.96
N THR A 161 -3.14 8.31 9.03
CA THR A 161 -4.36 9.14 8.99
C THR A 161 -4.19 10.33 8.05
N GLY A 162 -5.32 10.81 7.52
CA GLY A 162 -5.35 11.85 6.48
C GLY A 162 -4.80 13.22 6.91
N GLU A 163 -5.05 13.65 8.15
CA GLU A 163 -4.61 14.96 8.65
C GLU A 163 -3.08 15.08 8.68
N MET A 164 -2.42 14.01 9.12
CA MET A 164 -0.95 14.00 9.21
C MET A 164 -0.30 13.87 7.84
N VAL A 165 -0.97 13.21 6.89
CA VAL A 165 -0.57 13.22 5.47
C VAL A 165 -0.59 14.64 4.93
N GLU A 166 -1.67 15.39 5.16
CA GLU A 166 -1.80 16.77 4.71
C GLU A 166 -0.72 17.66 5.32
N GLU A 167 -0.51 17.56 6.63
CA GLU A 167 0.51 18.34 7.33
C GLU A 167 1.93 18.07 6.79
N LEU A 168 2.30 16.80 6.58
CA LEU A 168 3.62 16.46 6.03
C LEU A 168 3.80 16.96 4.59
N ILE A 169 2.76 16.86 3.74
CA ILE A 169 2.81 17.39 2.37
C ILE A 169 2.95 18.91 2.37
N LEU A 170 2.19 19.61 3.21
CA LEU A 170 2.24 21.07 3.34
C LEU A 170 3.58 21.53 3.92
N SER A 171 4.20 20.71 4.77
CA SER A 171 5.53 20.95 5.36
C SER A 171 6.69 20.69 4.40
N GLY A 172 6.43 20.06 3.24
CA GLY A 172 7.40 19.95 2.16
C GLY A 172 7.68 18.53 1.67
N ALA A 173 7.09 17.49 2.26
CA ALA A 173 7.21 16.12 1.74
C ALA A 173 6.47 15.96 0.41
N ASP A 174 6.99 15.14 -0.50
CA ASP A 174 6.35 14.82 -1.79
C ASP A 174 5.51 13.55 -1.73
N ILE A 175 6.01 12.56 -0.97
CA ILE A 175 5.46 11.22 -0.89
C ILE A 175 5.35 10.82 0.59
N ILE A 176 4.16 10.48 1.06
CA ILE A 176 3.95 10.11 2.46
C ILE A 176 4.00 8.59 2.64
N LYS A 177 4.82 8.12 3.57
CA LYS A 177 4.98 6.70 3.88
C LYS A 177 3.93 6.28 4.92
N VAL A 178 3.02 5.40 4.51
CA VAL A 178 1.80 5.04 5.25
C VAL A 178 1.94 3.65 5.85
N GLY A 179 1.91 3.55 7.18
CA GLY A 179 1.91 2.27 7.87
C GLY A 179 2.51 2.34 9.28
N VAL A 180 1.68 2.11 10.30
CA VAL A 180 2.10 2.01 11.70
C VAL A 180 1.70 0.62 12.22
N GLY A 181 2.71 -0.22 12.42
CA GLY A 181 2.54 -1.59 12.93
C GLY A 181 2.15 -2.72 11.96
N PRO A 182 2.03 -2.57 10.62
CA PRO A 182 1.64 -3.70 9.74
C PRO A 182 2.81 -4.62 9.36
N GLY A 183 4.06 -4.23 9.65
CA GLY A 183 5.25 -4.96 9.22
C GLY A 183 5.36 -6.37 9.81
N SER A 184 5.84 -7.34 9.02
CA SER A 184 5.91 -8.76 9.42
C SER A 184 6.83 -9.03 10.63
N VAL A 185 7.81 -8.17 10.85
CA VAL A 185 8.75 -8.18 11.99
C VAL A 185 8.54 -7.02 12.96
N CYS A 186 7.42 -6.30 12.84
CA CYS A 186 7.04 -5.23 13.76
C CYS A 186 6.23 -5.82 14.94
N THR A 187 6.42 -5.25 16.13
CA THR A 187 5.66 -5.58 17.33
C THR A 187 5.00 -4.36 17.97
N THR A 188 5.05 -3.18 17.33
CA THR A 188 4.42 -1.93 17.81
C THR A 188 2.97 -2.14 18.24
N ARG A 189 2.10 -2.73 17.40
CA ARG A 189 0.69 -2.97 17.76
C ARG A 189 0.54 -3.76 19.06
N THR A 190 1.39 -4.78 19.26
CA THR A 190 1.36 -5.63 20.46
C THR A 190 1.97 -4.94 21.68
N LYS A 191 2.99 -4.10 21.48
CA LYS A 191 3.72 -3.44 22.58
C LYS A 191 3.04 -2.16 23.07
N THR A 192 2.43 -1.39 22.18
CA THR A 192 1.89 -0.07 22.49
C THR A 192 0.36 0.00 22.35
N GLY A 193 -0.26 -0.97 21.66
CA GLY A 193 -1.67 -0.91 21.27
C GLY A 193 -1.96 0.07 20.12
N VAL A 194 -0.94 0.74 19.59
CA VAL A 194 -1.09 1.74 18.53
C VAL A 194 -0.92 1.11 17.15
N GLY A 195 -1.82 1.44 16.23
CA GLY A 195 -1.74 1.06 14.83
C GLY A 195 -3.06 1.28 14.10
N TYR A 196 -3.06 0.99 12.80
CA TYR A 196 -4.22 1.15 11.93
C TYR A 196 -4.22 0.03 10.87
N PRO A 197 -5.35 -0.64 10.58
CA PRO A 197 -5.42 -1.64 9.51
C PRO A 197 -5.02 -1.06 8.15
N GLN A 198 -4.11 -1.73 7.47
CA GLN A 198 -3.27 -1.13 6.43
C GLN A 198 -4.07 -0.75 5.18
N LEU A 199 -5.07 -1.54 4.79
CA LEU A 199 -5.90 -1.23 3.63
C LEU A 199 -6.69 0.06 3.89
N SER A 200 -7.32 0.19 5.05
CA SER A 200 -8.06 1.40 5.41
C SER A 200 -7.15 2.62 5.56
N ALA A 201 -5.97 2.46 6.16
CA ALA A 201 -4.98 3.54 6.23
C ALA A 201 -4.57 4.04 4.83
N VAL A 202 -4.32 3.11 3.90
CA VAL A 202 -3.98 3.47 2.51
C VAL A 202 -5.11 4.23 1.84
N ILE A 203 -6.37 3.79 1.97
CA ILE A 203 -7.52 4.47 1.36
C ILE A 203 -7.66 5.90 1.90
N GLU A 204 -7.60 6.07 3.22
CA GLU A 204 -7.74 7.37 3.88
C GLU A 204 -6.59 8.31 3.48
N CYS A 205 -5.35 7.84 3.60
CA CYS A 205 -4.16 8.63 3.30
C CYS A 205 -4.03 8.96 1.80
N ALA A 206 -4.46 8.07 0.90
CA ALA A 206 -4.42 8.31 -0.54
C ALA A 206 -5.33 9.48 -0.91
N ASP A 207 -6.54 9.51 -0.37
CA ASP A 207 -7.52 10.57 -0.64
C ASP A 207 -6.97 11.96 -0.24
N SER A 208 -6.47 12.08 1.01
CA SER A 208 -5.83 13.29 1.51
C SER A 208 -4.61 13.72 0.67
N ALA A 209 -3.72 12.77 0.34
CA ALA A 209 -2.53 13.08 -0.45
C ALA A 209 -2.89 13.56 -1.87
N HIS A 210 -3.78 12.83 -2.55
CA HIS A 210 -4.17 13.13 -3.93
C HIS A 210 -4.97 14.45 -4.02
N GLY A 211 -5.76 14.78 -2.99
CA GLY A 211 -6.40 16.09 -2.85
C GLY A 211 -5.41 17.26 -2.87
N LEU A 212 -4.22 17.06 -2.30
CA LEU A 212 -3.12 18.03 -2.33
C LEU A 212 -2.14 17.85 -3.49
N LYS A 213 -2.39 16.89 -4.40
CA LYS A 213 -1.48 16.45 -5.47
C LYS A 213 -0.15 15.88 -4.97
N GLY A 214 -0.09 15.44 -3.71
CA GLY A 214 0.98 14.60 -3.18
C GLY A 214 0.75 13.13 -3.55
N HIS A 215 1.67 12.27 -3.10
CA HIS A 215 1.64 10.84 -3.36
C HIS A 215 1.80 10.05 -2.05
N ILE A 216 1.49 8.75 -2.06
CA ILE A 216 1.72 7.88 -0.90
C ILE A 216 2.47 6.59 -1.23
N ILE A 217 3.13 6.05 -0.20
CA ILE A 217 3.73 4.72 -0.19
C ILE A 217 2.94 3.87 0.81
N SER A 218 2.37 2.73 0.39
CA SER A 218 1.90 1.72 1.33
C SER A 218 3.08 0.93 1.86
N ASP A 219 3.43 1.11 3.15
CA ASP A 219 4.60 0.52 3.78
C ASP A 219 4.23 -0.59 4.78
N GLY A 220 4.57 -1.83 4.41
CA GLY A 220 4.36 -3.01 5.23
C GLY A 220 3.00 -3.70 5.05
N GLY A 221 2.84 -4.86 5.69
CA GLY A 221 1.61 -5.66 5.66
C GLY A 221 1.41 -6.54 4.42
N CYS A 222 2.06 -6.26 3.30
CA CYS A 222 2.00 -7.12 2.11
C CYS A 222 2.75 -8.44 2.33
N THR A 223 2.06 -9.57 2.09
CA THR A 223 2.63 -10.92 2.25
C THR A 223 2.61 -11.76 0.98
N CYS A 224 1.85 -11.32 -0.02
CA CYS A 224 1.75 -11.97 -1.33
C CYS A 224 1.54 -10.93 -2.44
N PRO A 225 1.76 -11.27 -3.73
CA PRO A 225 1.51 -10.36 -4.85
C PRO A 225 0.10 -9.76 -4.89
N GLY A 226 -0.90 -10.53 -4.42
CA GLY A 226 -2.28 -10.05 -4.32
C GLY A 226 -2.45 -8.88 -3.34
N ASP A 227 -1.67 -8.83 -2.27
CA ASP A 227 -1.72 -7.71 -1.31
C ASP A 227 -1.12 -6.44 -1.93
N VAL A 228 -0.04 -6.58 -2.72
CA VAL A 228 0.54 -5.48 -3.50
C VAL A 228 -0.49 -4.91 -4.46
N ALA A 229 -1.25 -5.78 -5.14
CA ALA A 229 -2.32 -5.36 -6.04
C ALA A 229 -3.47 -4.65 -5.29
N LYS A 230 -3.81 -5.10 -4.08
CA LYS A 230 -4.81 -4.43 -3.22
C LYS A 230 -4.32 -3.08 -2.73
N ALA A 231 -3.04 -2.93 -2.38
CA ALA A 231 -2.48 -1.64 -1.99
C ALA A 231 -2.57 -0.62 -3.14
N PHE A 232 -2.17 -1.00 -4.36
CA PHE A 232 -2.37 -0.14 -5.54
C PHE A 232 -3.86 0.09 -5.84
N GLY A 233 -4.70 -0.93 -5.73
CA GLY A 233 -6.15 -0.81 -5.90
C GLY A 233 -6.80 0.14 -4.89
N ALA A 234 -6.23 0.26 -3.69
CA ALA A 234 -6.67 1.15 -2.61
C ALA A 234 -6.22 2.60 -2.79
N GLY A 235 -5.38 2.88 -3.79
CA GLY A 235 -4.93 4.25 -4.10
C GLY A 235 -3.47 4.51 -3.80
N ALA A 236 -2.69 3.52 -3.34
CA ALA A 236 -1.25 3.73 -3.16
C ALA A 236 -0.57 4.08 -4.50
N ASP A 237 0.35 5.04 -4.48
CA ASP A 237 1.17 5.37 -5.65
C ASP A 237 2.38 4.45 -5.74
N PHE A 238 2.94 4.09 -4.58
CA PHE A 238 4.01 3.14 -4.40
C PHE A 238 3.66 2.09 -3.33
N VAL A 239 4.31 0.92 -3.40
CA VAL A 239 4.23 -0.10 -2.34
C VAL A 239 5.63 -0.45 -1.88
N MET A 240 5.90 -0.33 -0.57
CA MET A 240 7.16 -0.67 0.04
C MET A 240 7.12 -2.05 0.70
N LEU A 241 8.12 -2.88 0.39
CA LEU A 241 8.18 -4.29 0.79
C LEU A 241 9.49 -4.57 1.54
N GLY A 242 9.35 -5.11 2.76
CA GLY A 242 10.46 -5.68 3.52
C GLY A 242 10.43 -7.22 3.48
N GLY A 243 9.43 -7.83 4.13
CA GLY A 243 9.37 -9.29 4.31
C GLY A 243 9.26 -10.11 3.03
N MET A 244 8.68 -9.57 1.95
CA MET A 244 8.65 -10.27 0.66
C MET A 244 10.06 -10.36 0.05
N PHE A 245 10.87 -9.31 0.18
CA PHE A 245 12.25 -9.26 -0.32
C PHE A 245 13.32 -9.78 0.65
N SER A 246 12.97 -10.15 1.89
CA SER A 246 13.94 -10.78 2.79
C SER A 246 14.26 -12.23 2.39
N GLY A 247 15.44 -12.71 2.78
CA GLY A 247 15.84 -14.11 2.56
C GLY A 247 16.53 -14.40 1.22
N HIS A 248 16.84 -13.38 0.42
CA HIS A 248 17.49 -13.56 -0.88
C HIS A 248 19.01 -13.42 -0.82
N THR A 249 19.68 -13.79 -1.91
CA THR A 249 21.13 -13.64 -2.12
C THR A 249 21.58 -12.20 -1.84
N GLU A 250 20.85 -11.22 -2.36
CA GLU A 250 21.13 -9.78 -2.34
C GLU A 250 20.86 -9.12 -0.98
N CYS A 251 20.19 -9.81 -0.07
CA CYS A 251 20.01 -9.35 1.31
C CYS A 251 21.33 -9.38 2.08
N ALA A 252 21.52 -8.44 3.01
CA ALA A 252 22.62 -8.53 3.95
C ALA A 252 22.46 -9.72 4.90
N GLY A 253 23.56 -10.11 5.55
CA GLY A 253 23.62 -11.23 6.48
C GLY A 253 23.92 -12.57 5.82
N GLU A 254 24.50 -13.47 6.61
CA GLU A 254 24.96 -14.78 6.13
C GLU A 254 23.80 -15.77 5.95
N VAL A 255 24.03 -16.75 5.08
CA VAL A 255 23.14 -17.92 4.95
C VAL A 255 23.48 -18.90 6.06
N ILE A 256 22.51 -19.16 6.93
CA ILE A 256 22.62 -20.07 8.07
C ILE A 256 22.02 -21.41 7.65
N GLU A 257 22.72 -22.52 7.90
CA GLU A 257 22.17 -23.84 7.71
C GLU A 257 21.69 -24.43 9.05
N ARG A 258 20.42 -24.80 9.13
CA ARG A 258 19.83 -25.41 10.33
C ARG A 258 18.84 -26.50 9.93
N ASN A 259 18.99 -27.71 10.48
CA ASN A 259 18.14 -28.86 10.19
C ASN A 259 18.01 -29.16 8.67
N GLY A 260 19.10 -28.98 7.91
CA GLY A 260 19.13 -29.18 6.46
C GLY A 260 18.39 -28.10 5.64
N GLN A 261 17.96 -27.01 6.28
CA GLN A 261 17.36 -25.85 5.62
C GLN A 261 18.31 -24.67 5.64
N LYS A 262 18.43 -24.00 4.50
CA LYS A 262 19.12 -22.71 4.39
C LYS A 262 18.17 -21.60 4.82
N LEU A 263 18.65 -20.72 5.70
CA LEU A 263 17.90 -19.64 6.32
C LEU A 263 18.72 -18.34 6.23
N LYS A 264 18.05 -17.19 6.29
CA LYS A 264 18.70 -15.90 6.55
C LYS A 264 18.01 -15.17 7.68
N LEU A 265 18.76 -14.34 8.39
CA LEU A 265 18.23 -13.53 9.48
C LEU A 265 17.45 -12.33 8.92
N PHE A 266 16.27 -12.07 9.46
CA PHE A 266 15.46 -10.89 9.14
C PHE A 266 14.89 -10.30 10.42
N TYR A 267 15.05 -9.00 10.64
CA TYR A 267 14.64 -8.35 11.89
C TYR A 267 14.12 -6.94 11.67
N GLY A 268 13.22 -6.50 12.54
CA GLY A 268 12.74 -5.12 12.55
C GLY A 268 13.82 -4.14 13.00
N MET A 269 13.83 -2.91 12.47
CA MET A 269 14.85 -1.90 12.83
C MET A 269 14.74 -1.40 14.28
N SER A 270 13.59 -1.63 14.94
CA SER A 270 13.40 -1.40 16.39
C SER A 270 13.50 -2.70 17.21
N SER A 271 14.18 -3.72 16.68
CA SER A 271 14.48 -4.96 17.43
C SER A 271 15.71 -4.79 18.32
N GLU A 272 15.83 -5.62 19.36
CA GLU A 272 17.08 -5.70 20.13
C GLU A 272 18.29 -5.99 19.25
N THR A 273 18.15 -6.83 18.23
CA THR A 273 19.21 -7.17 17.28
C THR A 273 19.72 -5.93 16.56
N ALA A 274 18.81 -5.13 16.01
CA ALA A 274 19.16 -3.89 15.32
C ALA A 274 19.77 -2.85 16.28
N MET A 275 19.16 -2.66 17.47
CA MET A 275 19.65 -1.68 18.45
C MET A 275 21.02 -2.04 19.03
N LYS A 276 21.29 -3.33 19.26
CA LYS A 276 22.63 -3.81 19.67
C LYS A 276 23.67 -3.52 18.58
N LYS A 277 23.32 -3.77 17.31
CA LYS A 277 24.21 -3.55 16.16
C LYS A 277 24.53 -2.08 15.90
N HIS A 278 23.54 -1.19 16.05
CA HIS A 278 23.64 0.20 15.56
C HIS A 278 23.61 1.26 16.65
N SER A 279 23.26 0.92 17.89
CA SER A 279 23.03 1.89 18.97
C SER A 279 23.63 1.47 20.32
N GLY A 280 24.44 0.41 20.35
CA GLY A 280 25.12 -0.06 21.58
C GLY A 280 24.21 -0.81 22.56
N GLY A 281 22.97 -1.11 22.18
CA GLY A 281 22.00 -1.81 23.03
C GLY A 281 20.63 -1.14 23.07
N VAL A 282 19.75 -1.66 23.91
CA VAL A 282 18.42 -1.08 24.15
C VAL A 282 18.55 -0.11 25.32
N ALA A 283 18.23 1.17 25.09
CA ALA A 283 18.19 2.15 26.16
C ALA A 283 17.13 1.78 27.20
N GLU A 284 17.38 2.02 28.49
CA GLU A 284 16.51 1.58 29.61
C GLU A 284 15.05 2.03 29.49
N TYR A 285 14.83 3.19 28.87
CA TYR A 285 13.49 3.77 28.67
C TYR A 285 12.77 3.26 27.41
N ARG A 286 13.39 2.38 26.60
CA ARG A 286 12.83 1.86 25.35
C ARG A 286 12.49 0.38 25.47
N ALA A 287 11.36 -0.01 24.89
CA ALA A 287 11.04 -1.40 24.61
C ALA A 287 11.32 -1.74 23.15
N SER A 288 11.65 -3.00 22.87
CA SER A 288 11.80 -3.51 21.50
C SER A 288 10.45 -3.55 20.79
N GLU A 289 10.30 -2.79 19.71
CA GLU A 289 9.13 -2.76 18.82
C GLU A 289 9.36 -3.51 17.50
N GLY A 290 10.45 -4.28 17.44
CA GLY A 290 10.72 -5.27 16.41
C GLY A 290 10.93 -6.66 17.01
N LYS A 291 10.85 -7.68 16.14
CA LYS A 291 11.30 -9.05 16.42
C LYS A 291 12.36 -9.48 15.40
N THR A 292 13.07 -10.54 15.74
CA THR A 292 14.04 -11.20 14.87
C THR A 292 13.50 -12.57 14.49
N VAL A 293 13.57 -12.90 13.21
CA VAL A 293 13.12 -14.18 12.66
C VAL A 293 14.17 -14.74 11.70
N GLU A 294 14.17 -16.05 11.56
CA GLU A 294 14.90 -16.73 10.49
C GLU A 294 13.91 -17.02 9.36
N VAL A 295 14.17 -16.48 8.18
CA VAL A 295 13.35 -16.72 6.99
C VAL A 295 14.03 -17.77 6.10
N PRO A 296 13.27 -18.63 5.40
CA PRO A 296 13.84 -19.52 4.40
C PRO A 296 14.69 -18.75 3.38
N TYR A 297 15.84 -19.30 3.01
CA TYR A 297 16.64 -18.79 1.91
C TYR A 297 15.87 -19.01 0.60
N LYS A 298 15.69 -17.93 -0.17
CA LYS A 298 14.84 -17.90 -1.37
C LYS A 298 15.63 -17.92 -2.68
N GLY A 299 16.96 -17.92 -2.63
CA GLY A 299 17.80 -17.73 -3.82
C GLY A 299 17.82 -16.26 -4.26
N ASP A 300 18.00 -16.04 -5.56
CA ASP A 300 18.13 -14.70 -6.14
C ASP A 300 16.79 -13.96 -6.17
N VAL A 301 16.82 -12.65 -5.88
CA VAL A 301 15.60 -11.83 -5.74
C VAL A 301 14.81 -11.66 -7.04
N GLU A 302 15.46 -11.81 -8.20
CA GLU A 302 14.81 -11.72 -9.52
C GLU A 302 13.57 -12.62 -9.61
N ASN A 303 13.62 -13.84 -9.08
CA ASN A 303 12.49 -14.76 -9.10
C ASN A 303 11.27 -14.20 -8.33
N THR A 304 11.51 -13.59 -7.17
CA THR A 304 10.46 -12.95 -6.36
C THR A 304 9.93 -11.69 -7.05
N ILE A 305 10.79 -10.91 -7.70
CA ILE A 305 10.38 -9.76 -8.51
C ILE A 305 9.43 -10.21 -9.62
N LEU A 306 9.82 -11.22 -10.41
CA LEU A 306 9.01 -11.73 -11.51
C LEU A 306 7.66 -12.29 -11.04
N ASP A 307 7.60 -12.95 -9.89
CA ASP A 307 6.34 -13.42 -9.28
C ASP A 307 5.41 -12.24 -8.90
N ILE A 308 5.96 -11.21 -8.22
CA ILE A 308 5.20 -10.01 -7.84
C ILE A 308 4.65 -9.30 -9.08
N LEU A 309 5.50 -9.05 -10.08
CA LEU A 309 5.10 -8.37 -11.31
C LEU A 309 4.11 -9.22 -12.12
N GLY A 310 4.28 -10.54 -12.16
CA GLY A 310 3.33 -11.47 -12.77
C GLY A 310 1.96 -11.43 -12.11
N GLY A 311 1.91 -11.43 -10.77
CA GLY A 311 0.68 -11.30 -9.99
C GLY A 311 -0.03 -9.96 -10.21
N LEU A 312 0.73 -8.86 -10.30
CA LEU A 312 0.18 -7.55 -10.62
C LEU A 312 -0.41 -7.47 -12.04
N ARG A 313 0.31 -7.96 -13.06
CA ARG A 313 -0.22 -8.02 -14.43
C ARG A 313 -1.47 -8.89 -14.50
N SER A 314 -1.47 -10.02 -13.81
CA SER A 314 -2.66 -10.88 -13.68
C SER A 314 -3.85 -10.12 -13.11
N THR A 315 -3.67 -9.42 -11.99
CA THR A 315 -4.73 -8.62 -11.38
C THR A 315 -5.25 -7.54 -12.33
N CYS A 316 -4.34 -6.84 -13.01
CA CYS A 316 -4.70 -5.81 -13.99
C CYS A 316 -5.57 -6.38 -15.11
N THR A 317 -5.26 -7.58 -15.63
CA THR A 317 -6.13 -8.23 -16.64
C THR A 317 -7.53 -8.56 -16.09
N TYR A 318 -7.64 -9.03 -14.84
CA TYR A 318 -8.93 -9.36 -14.22
C TYR A 318 -9.83 -8.14 -14.00
N VAL A 319 -9.25 -6.97 -13.72
CA VAL A 319 -10.02 -5.72 -13.52
C VAL A 319 -10.12 -4.86 -14.77
N GLY A 320 -9.48 -5.28 -15.87
CA GLY A 320 -9.44 -4.56 -17.14
C GLY A 320 -8.59 -3.30 -17.15
N ALA A 321 -7.50 -3.25 -16.36
CA ALA A 321 -6.54 -2.16 -16.35
C ALA A 321 -5.39 -2.45 -17.33
N ALA A 322 -5.27 -1.68 -18.42
CA ALA A 322 -4.17 -1.82 -19.36
C ALA A 322 -2.86 -1.24 -18.82
N LYS A 323 -2.97 -0.24 -17.94
CA LYS A 323 -1.85 0.37 -17.23
C LYS A 323 -2.07 0.34 -15.73
N LEU A 324 -1.00 0.25 -14.94
CA LEU A 324 -1.10 0.29 -13.47
C LEU A 324 -1.80 1.55 -12.96
N LYS A 325 -1.67 2.68 -13.68
CA LYS A 325 -2.39 3.94 -13.41
C LYS A 325 -3.91 3.78 -13.34
N GLU A 326 -4.46 2.79 -14.03
CA GLU A 326 -5.90 2.54 -14.08
C GLU A 326 -6.40 1.62 -12.96
N LEU A 327 -5.49 0.93 -12.25
CA LEU A 327 -5.85 -0.11 -11.30
C LEU A 327 -6.76 0.41 -10.18
N SER A 328 -6.40 1.52 -9.52
CA SER A 328 -7.22 2.13 -8.46
C SER A 328 -8.60 2.57 -8.96
N ARG A 329 -8.66 3.21 -10.14
CA ARG A 329 -9.93 3.64 -10.77
C ARG A 329 -10.84 2.48 -11.14
N ARG A 330 -10.27 1.32 -11.45
CA ARG A 330 -11.01 0.11 -11.81
C ARG A 330 -11.20 -0.83 -10.63
N ALA A 331 -10.56 -0.60 -9.49
CA ALA A 331 -10.72 -1.42 -8.31
C ALA A 331 -12.14 -1.32 -7.77
N THR A 332 -12.67 -2.45 -7.32
CA THR A 332 -13.87 -2.51 -6.49
C THR A 332 -13.65 -3.66 -5.53
N PHE A 333 -13.58 -3.35 -4.24
CA PHE A 333 -13.31 -4.36 -3.23
C PHE A 333 -14.59 -5.09 -2.81
N ILE A 334 -14.48 -6.40 -2.62
CA ILE A 334 -15.48 -7.26 -2.01
C ILE A 334 -14.93 -7.64 -0.64
N ARG A 335 -15.64 -7.28 0.44
CA ARG A 335 -15.27 -7.73 1.78
C ARG A 335 -15.49 -9.23 1.89
N VAL A 336 -14.52 -9.94 2.46
CA VAL A 336 -14.56 -11.39 2.62
C VAL A 336 -14.35 -11.79 4.06
N THR A 337 -14.88 -12.95 4.43
CA THR A 337 -14.51 -13.63 5.67
C THR A 337 -13.21 -14.42 5.50
N GLN A 338 -12.93 -14.91 4.29
CA GLN A 338 -11.75 -15.70 3.95
C GLN A 338 -11.14 -15.25 2.61
N GLN A 339 -9.83 -14.98 2.59
CA GLN A 339 -9.11 -14.55 1.38
C GLN A 339 -8.78 -15.71 0.44
N HIS A 340 -8.42 -16.88 0.98
CA HIS A 340 -7.98 -18.03 0.20
C HIS A 340 -8.39 -19.34 0.85
N ASN A 341 -8.52 -20.39 0.04
CA ASN A 341 -8.81 -21.73 0.51
C ASN A 341 -7.52 -22.38 1.03
N THR A 342 -7.55 -22.88 2.27
CA THR A 342 -6.37 -23.43 2.96
C THR A 342 -6.23 -24.95 2.86
N VAL A 343 -7.06 -25.63 2.06
CA VAL A 343 -7.13 -27.10 2.00
C VAL A 343 -5.79 -27.78 1.75
N PHE A 344 -4.87 -27.13 0.99
CA PHE A 344 -3.53 -27.66 0.70
C PHE A 344 -2.40 -26.79 1.29
N SER A 345 -2.70 -25.98 2.32
CA SER A 345 -1.77 -24.97 2.85
C SER A 345 -0.92 -25.43 4.04
N SER A 346 -0.72 -26.74 4.21
CA SER A 346 0.14 -27.30 5.26
C SER A 346 1.50 -27.73 4.69
N PRO A 347 2.62 -27.52 5.43
CA PRO A 347 3.95 -27.91 4.98
C PRO A 347 4.08 -29.44 4.97
N PRO A 348 5.06 -30.02 4.23
CA PRO A 348 5.42 -31.42 4.44
C PRO A 348 5.83 -31.59 5.90
N SER A 349 5.03 -32.33 6.67
CA SER A 349 5.37 -32.67 8.05
C SER A 349 6.62 -33.55 8.03
N SER A 350 7.63 -33.11 8.78
CA SER A 350 8.76 -33.96 9.16
C SER A 350 8.22 -35.22 9.84
N GLY A 351 8.55 -36.37 9.27
CA GLY A 351 8.20 -37.66 9.86
C GLY A 351 8.78 -37.80 11.26
N ALA A 352 7.92 -38.10 12.23
CA ALA A 352 8.31 -38.73 13.48
C ALA A 352 7.13 -39.52 14.05
N GLY A 353 7.33 -40.82 14.23
CA GLY A 353 6.71 -41.60 15.31
C GLY A 353 5.36 -42.24 15.02
N ARG A 354 5.39 -43.53 14.70
CA ARG A 354 4.31 -44.47 15.03
C ARG A 354 3.93 -44.30 16.50
N GLY A 355 2.66 -44.03 16.76
CA GLY A 355 2.04 -44.13 18.07
C GLY A 355 0.61 -44.60 17.88
N SER A 356 0.39 -45.89 18.09
CA SER A 356 -0.93 -46.53 18.03
C SER A 356 -1.95 -45.82 18.91
N ARG A 357 -3.03 -45.31 18.32
CA ARG A 357 -4.33 -45.27 18.99
C ARG A 357 -5.41 -45.76 18.05
N SER A 358 -6.19 -46.68 18.61
CA SER A 358 -7.16 -47.57 18.03
C SER A 358 -8.24 -46.89 17.20
N SER A 359 -8.63 -47.60 16.14
CA SER A 359 -9.90 -47.53 15.43
C SER A 359 -11.12 -47.25 16.31
N SER A 360 -11.88 -46.22 15.97
CA SER A 360 -13.33 -46.20 16.13
C SER A 360 -13.97 -45.56 14.91
N TRP A 361 -14.15 -46.37 13.88
CA TRP A 361 -15.17 -46.11 12.87
C TRP A 361 -16.56 -46.27 13.52
N LEU A 362 -17.50 -45.43 13.07
CA LEU A 362 -18.95 -45.57 13.17
C LEU A 362 -19.60 -45.35 14.55
N LYS A 363 -20.08 -44.12 14.76
CA LYS A 363 -21.46 -43.90 15.24
C LYS A 363 -22.16 -42.91 14.32
N ALA A 364 -22.82 -43.47 13.31
CA ALA A 364 -23.83 -42.78 12.53
C ALA A 364 -25.01 -42.44 13.47
N THR A 365 -25.43 -41.19 13.48
CA THR A 365 -26.75 -40.78 13.98
C THR A 365 -27.81 -41.28 12.98
N PRO A 366 -28.88 -41.96 13.43
CA PRO A 366 -29.90 -42.46 12.52
C PRO A 366 -30.72 -41.29 11.96
N PHE A 367 -30.70 -41.15 10.63
CA PHE A 367 -31.67 -40.35 9.88
C PHE A 367 -33.08 -40.92 10.11
N ALA A 368 -34.02 -40.04 10.44
CA ALA A 368 -35.45 -40.36 10.43
C ALA A 368 -35.90 -40.64 8.97
N PRO A 369 -36.70 -41.68 8.71
CA PRO A 369 -37.15 -42.01 7.36
C PRO A 369 -38.27 -41.03 6.92
N VAL A 370 -38.02 -40.27 5.87
CA VAL A 370 -39.07 -39.58 5.11
C VAL A 370 -39.66 -40.60 4.13
N THR A 371 -40.81 -41.16 4.48
CA THR A 371 -41.63 -42.00 3.61
C THR A 371 -42.32 -41.13 2.55
N TRP A 372 -42.02 -41.35 1.28
CA TRP A 372 -42.83 -40.84 0.17
C TRP A 372 -44.05 -41.75 -0.01
N SER A 373 -45.25 -41.25 0.31
CA SER A 373 -46.49 -41.91 -0.06
C SER A 373 -46.89 -41.53 -1.49
N LEU A 374 -46.87 -42.52 -2.38
CA LEU A 374 -47.57 -42.48 -3.66
C LEU A 374 -49.08 -42.63 -3.40
N ARG A 375 -49.89 -41.63 -3.79
CA ARG A 375 -51.30 -41.82 -4.14
C ARG A 375 -51.52 -41.28 -5.55
N GLY A 376 -52.12 -42.13 -6.37
CA GLY A 376 -52.22 -42.01 -7.81
C GLY A 376 -53.25 -41.01 -8.33
N SER A 377 -53.20 -40.86 -9.65
CA SER A 377 -54.16 -40.22 -10.53
C SER A 377 -55.55 -40.89 -10.48
N PRO A 378 -56.57 -40.26 -11.09
CA PRO A 378 -56.85 -40.59 -12.51
C PRO A 378 -57.04 -39.32 -13.35
N GLY A 379 -56.39 -39.21 -14.51
CA GLY A 379 -56.98 -39.57 -15.80
C GLY A 379 -57.44 -38.27 -16.49
N SER A 380 -57.30 -38.03 -17.79
CA SER A 380 -56.89 -38.86 -18.91
C SER A 380 -56.75 -37.96 -20.15
N ARG A 381 -55.96 -38.44 -21.13
CA ARG A 381 -55.93 -38.09 -22.57
C ARG A 381 -55.19 -36.80 -22.99
N GLY A 382 -54.03 -37.01 -23.64
CA GLY A 382 -53.45 -36.08 -24.63
C GLY A 382 -54.10 -36.27 -26.00
N PRO A 383 -53.39 -36.11 -27.14
CA PRO A 383 -52.07 -35.51 -27.34
C PRO A 383 -52.09 -34.46 -28.50
N GLU A 384 -50.93 -34.23 -29.12
CA GLU A 384 -50.64 -33.51 -30.39
C GLU A 384 -50.12 -32.08 -30.21
N ALA A 385 -48.80 -31.87 -30.31
CA ALA A 385 -47.96 -31.78 -31.52
C ALA A 385 -47.77 -30.30 -31.91
N GLY A 386 -46.51 -29.85 -31.96
CA GLY A 386 -46.14 -28.45 -32.25
C GLY A 386 -46.32 -28.08 -33.73
N PRO A 387 -45.49 -27.20 -34.32
CA PRO A 387 -44.61 -26.19 -33.74
C PRO A 387 -44.75 -24.79 -34.43
N SER A 388 -44.00 -23.81 -33.91
CA SER A 388 -43.29 -22.76 -34.68
C SER A 388 -44.04 -21.65 -35.46
N LEU A 389 -43.29 -20.54 -35.60
CA LEU A 389 -43.39 -19.41 -36.53
C LEU A 389 -44.30 -18.26 -36.06
N ASP A 390 -43.79 -17.11 -35.61
CA ASP A 390 -42.92 -16.10 -36.24
C ASP A 390 -43.73 -15.01 -36.98
N LEU A 391 -43.19 -13.78 -36.91
CA LEU A 391 -43.47 -12.58 -37.71
C LEU A 391 -44.64 -11.66 -37.33
N ARG A 392 -44.23 -10.59 -36.62
CA ARG A 392 -44.17 -9.18 -37.10
C ARG A 392 -45.46 -8.39 -37.40
N SER A 393 -45.25 -7.08 -37.15
CA SER A 393 -45.83 -5.88 -37.78
C SER A 393 -47.26 -5.55 -37.37
N GLU A 394 -47.42 -4.55 -36.50
CA GLU A 394 -47.50 -3.11 -36.85
C GLU A 394 -48.91 -2.74 -37.31
N LEU A 395 -49.54 -1.81 -36.56
CA LEU A 395 -50.12 -0.55 -37.05
C LEU A 395 -51.28 -0.08 -36.16
N SER A 396 -51.04 1.10 -35.57
CA SER A 396 -51.96 2.24 -35.57
C SER A 396 -53.15 2.26 -34.60
N CYS A 397 -53.01 3.16 -33.60
CA CYS A 397 -54.12 3.92 -33.01
C CYS A 397 -54.89 4.72 -34.10
N PRO A 398 -56.13 5.17 -33.83
CA PRO A 398 -56.29 6.47 -33.16
C PRO A 398 -57.51 6.59 -32.21
N GLY A 399 -57.28 7.28 -31.09
CA GLY A 399 -58.02 8.48 -30.69
C GLY A 399 -59.46 8.39 -30.15
N SER A 400 -59.62 8.75 -28.87
CA SER A 400 -60.58 9.76 -28.38
C SER A 400 -60.21 10.11 -26.93
N GLN A 401 -59.67 11.31 -26.67
CA GLN A 401 -60.37 12.48 -26.10
C GLN A 401 -61.03 12.18 -24.75
N THR A 402 -60.59 12.72 -23.61
CA THR A 402 -60.71 14.11 -23.05
C THR A 402 -61.11 13.83 -21.59
N SER A 403 -60.78 14.53 -20.50
CA SER A 403 -60.30 15.87 -20.19
C SER A 403 -60.17 15.90 -18.64
N LEU A 404 -59.23 16.66 -18.08
CA LEU A 404 -59.35 17.54 -16.89
C LEU A 404 -57.94 17.79 -16.31
N LEU A 405 -57.24 18.85 -16.72
CA LEU A 405 -57.31 20.26 -16.29
C LEU A 405 -56.64 20.53 -14.92
N LYS A 406 -55.51 21.26 -15.01
CA LYS A 406 -54.93 22.25 -14.07
C LYS A 406 -54.41 21.77 -12.71
N LEU A 407 -53.10 21.90 -12.51
CA LEU A 407 -52.55 23.00 -11.69
C LEU A 407 -51.07 23.25 -11.99
N THR A 408 -50.77 24.54 -12.04
CA THR A 408 -49.61 25.23 -12.57
C THR A 408 -48.56 25.56 -11.49
N LEU A 409 -47.33 25.77 -11.98
CA LEU A 409 -46.33 26.78 -11.53
C LEU A 409 -45.68 26.59 -10.15
N GLY A 410 -44.37 26.28 -10.18
CA GLY A 410 -43.50 26.28 -9.00
C GLY A 410 -42.05 25.93 -9.31
N ALA A 411 -41.42 26.59 -10.27
CA ALA A 411 -39.98 26.56 -10.46
C ALA A 411 -39.50 27.90 -11.05
N VAL A 412 -38.26 28.28 -10.71
CA VAL A 412 -37.54 29.51 -11.09
C VAL A 412 -37.73 30.69 -10.15
N PHE A 413 -37.17 30.59 -8.94
CA PHE A 413 -36.59 31.70 -8.19
C PHE A 413 -35.72 31.13 -7.06
N PHE A 414 -34.48 30.69 -7.35
CA PHE A 414 -33.43 30.49 -6.33
C PHE A 414 -32.06 30.19 -6.95
N PHE A 415 -31.51 31.07 -7.78
CA PHE A 415 -30.08 31.00 -8.16
C PHE A 415 -29.61 32.38 -8.65
N LEU A 416 -29.33 33.30 -7.73
CA LEU A 416 -28.52 34.51 -7.96
C LEU A 416 -28.43 35.33 -6.65
N SER A 417 -27.58 34.90 -5.71
CA SER A 417 -27.08 35.76 -4.61
C SER A 417 -26.21 35.00 -3.60
N PHE A 418 -25.10 34.36 -4.01
CA PHE A 418 -24.05 33.99 -3.04
C PHE A 418 -22.69 33.96 -3.73
N SER A 419 -22.22 35.11 -4.16
CA SER A 419 -20.83 35.27 -4.58
C SER A 419 -20.44 36.75 -4.52
N PHE A 420 -20.37 37.34 -3.32
CA PHE A 420 -19.68 38.62 -3.06
C PHE A 420 -19.68 38.95 -1.54
N SER A 421 -19.00 38.13 -0.73
CA SER A 421 -18.57 38.51 0.64
C SER A 421 -17.63 37.45 1.21
N PHE A 422 -16.39 37.37 0.72
CA PHE A 422 -15.31 36.74 1.49
C PHE A 422 -13.91 37.32 1.21
N PHE A 423 -13.80 38.31 0.32
CA PHE A 423 -12.51 38.85 -0.13
C PHE A 423 -12.10 40.19 0.52
N LEU A 424 -12.88 40.72 1.49
CA LEU A 424 -12.63 42.04 2.08
C LEU A 424 -12.27 42.03 3.58
N PHE A 425 -11.98 40.85 4.17
CA PHE A 425 -11.63 40.76 5.59
C PHE A 425 -10.14 40.44 5.87
N PHE A 426 -9.35 40.13 4.83
CA PHE A 426 -7.95 39.74 4.99
C PHE A 426 -6.92 40.82 4.65
N PHE A 427 -7.34 41.96 4.08
CA PHE A 427 -6.41 43.02 3.67
C PHE A 427 -6.33 44.22 4.63
N LEU A 428 -7.17 44.28 5.67
CA LEU A 428 -7.17 45.41 6.63
C LEU A 428 -6.44 45.16 7.95
N LYS A 429 -5.83 43.99 8.17
CA LYS A 429 -5.07 43.69 9.40
C LYS A 429 -3.55 43.78 9.27
N LYS A 430 -3.01 44.10 8.10
CA LYS A 430 -1.56 44.14 7.84
C LYS A 430 -0.94 45.54 7.71
N THR A 431 -1.75 46.60 7.84
CA THR A 431 -1.28 48.00 7.67
C THR A 431 -1.23 48.79 8.98
N VAL A 432 -1.58 48.20 10.13
CA VAL A 432 -1.64 48.92 11.43
C VAL A 432 -0.52 48.50 12.40
N SER A 433 0.51 47.78 11.95
CA SER A 433 1.62 47.33 12.82
C SER A 433 3.01 47.85 12.42
N LEU A 434 3.09 48.85 11.52
CA LEU A 434 4.37 49.42 11.07
C LEU A 434 4.56 50.93 11.36
N GLU A 435 3.66 51.56 12.11
CA GLU A 435 3.83 52.96 12.57
C GLU A 435 3.70 53.08 14.10
N TYR A 436 4.53 52.34 14.84
CA TYR A 436 4.71 52.59 16.28
C TYR A 436 6.15 52.32 16.71
N ASN A 437 7.11 52.96 16.02
CA ASN A 437 8.50 53.08 16.46
C ASN A 437 9.15 54.36 15.92
N ALA A 438 8.43 55.47 16.01
CA ALA A 438 8.99 56.81 15.97
C ALA A 438 8.11 57.70 16.87
N ILE A 439 8.76 58.47 17.76
CA ILE A 439 8.19 59.36 18.79
C ILE A 439 7.95 58.70 20.17
N LYS A 440 9.04 58.38 20.88
CA LYS A 440 9.46 58.99 22.16
C LYS A 440 10.67 58.27 22.74
#